data_AF-A0A3B0MVT4-F1
#
_entry.id   AF-A0A3B0MVT4-F1
#
_cell.length_a   1.000
_cell.length_b   1.000
_cell.length_c   1.000
_cell.angle_alpha   90.00
_cell.angle_beta   90.00
_cell.angle_gamma   90.00
#
_symmetry.space_group_name_H-M   'P 1'
#
loop_
_entity.id
_entity.type
_entity.pdbx_description
1 polymer ?
#
loop_
_entity_poly.entity_id
_entity_poly.type
_entity_poly.pdbx_seq_one_letter_code
_entity_poly.pdbx_strand_id
1 'polypeptide(L)'
;MSASKMAQIKGITLSETMMIQALENVPATSFTKTDFADALVDQGVVAGQDGDFVRRVMQHLKQAGWIDFDGTAQSWHLTSFGQLRLPQKTIPLIPAPPSTFATIQPANRLDRWAEHGRLSLSAVACLTLLIALVGLNASFAWELGREAAQFQILFTMGVMALDMMRPGFVMIGFYLNGRGRFALGSIALSMALFLSPVSVLSTTSILSASFLLGAEINTDADTRTQTLEALRVQHQNLLQRAAQDEAAWRQECTRGGCGRIAEELETAFQNTVAEAQGVLDRIVSLTEAAQGNSELLARMITTFESLGLFGAERQILLPLFLAISLELGALFGPALLLRRRTQEMRQP
;
A
#
# COMPACT_ATOMS: atom_id res chain seq x y z
N MET A 1 -16.66 -18.59 -4.13
CA MET A 1 -17.87 -18.91 -4.91
C MET A 1 -18.72 -17.65 -4.96
N SER A 2 -18.74 -16.95 -6.09
CA SER A 2 -19.53 -15.71 -6.26
C SER A 2 -21.00 -16.10 -6.46
N ALA A 3 -21.92 -15.48 -5.71
CA ALA A 3 -23.35 -15.70 -5.90
C ALA A 3 -23.75 -15.28 -7.32
N SER A 4 -24.26 -16.23 -8.11
CA SER A 4 -24.78 -15.97 -9.46
C SER A 4 -25.94 -15.00 -9.37
N LYS A 5 -25.84 -13.83 -10.02
CA LYS A 5 -26.95 -12.87 -10.05
C LYS A 5 -28.06 -13.44 -10.92
N MET A 6 -29.26 -13.56 -10.37
CA MET A 6 -30.45 -14.02 -11.11
C MET A 6 -31.25 -12.81 -11.58
N ALA A 7 -31.64 -12.81 -12.86
CA ALA A 7 -32.55 -11.80 -13.42
C ALA A 7 -33.94 -12.42 -13.62
N GLN A 8 -34.99 -11.78 -13.11
CA GLN A 8 -36.37 -12.21 -13.34
C GLN A 8 -37.00 -11.36 -14.46
N ILE A 9 -37.23 -11.96 -15.62
CA ILE A 9 -37.77 -11.27 -16.81
C ILE A 9 -39.02 -12.02 -17.27
N LYS A 10 -40.17 -11.31 -17.30
CA LYS A 10 -41.51 -11.91 -17.58
C LYS A 10 -41.80 -13.17 -16.74
N GLY A 11 -41.42 -13.17 -15.46
CA GLY A 11 -41.65 -14.30 -14.57
C GLY A 11 -40.70 -15.49 -14.77
N ILE A 12 -39.78 -15.41 -15.72
CA ILE A 12 -38.74 -16.43 -15.97
C ILE A 12 -37.45 -15.98 -15.29
N THR A 13 -36.88 -16.87 -14.49
CA THR A 13 -35.60 -16.63 -13.82
C THR A 13 -34.47 -17.05 -14.74
N LEU A 14 -33.69 -16.09 -15.22
CA LEU A 14 -32.48 -16.30 -16.00
C LEU A 14 -31.26 -16.22 -15.09
N SER A 15 -30.44 -17.27 -15.10
CA SER A 15 -29.14 -17.23 -14.45
C SER A 15 -28.13 -16.47 -15.29
N GLU A 16 -27.18 -15.80 -14.62
CA GLU A 16 -26.05 -15.15 -15.30
C GLU A 16 -25.29 -16.12 -16.21
N THR A 17 -25.13 -17.38 -15.77
CA THR A 17 -24.48 -18.44 -16.54
C THR A 17 -25.17 -18.73 -17.87
N MET A 18 -26.51 -18.81 -17.89
CA MET A 18 -27.27 -19.01 -19.12
C MET A 18 -27.14 -17.83 -20.08
N MET A 19 -27.13 -16.60 -19.55
CA MET A 19 -26.93 -15.40 -20.37
C MET A 19 -25.52 -15.35 -20.97
N ILE A 20 -24.50 -15.77 -20.21
CA ILE A 20 -23.12 -15.91 -20.69
C ILE A 20 -23.07 -16.94 -21.83
N GLN A 21 -23.62 -18.14 -21.62
CA GLN A 21 -23.60 -19.20 -22.63
C GLN A 21 -24.36 -18.81 -23.91
N ALA A 22 -25.46 -18.08 -23.79
CA ALA A 22 -26.17 -17.54 -24.95
C ALA A 22 -25.30 -16.49 -25.70
N LEU A 23 -24.58 -15.64 -24.97
CA LEU A 23 -23.65 -14.66 -25.58
C LEU A 23 -22.37 -15.30 -26.16
N GLU A 24 -21.97 -16.49 -25.73
CA GLU A 24 -20.88 -17.25 -26.37
C GLU A 24 -21.29 -17.83 -27.73
N ASN A 25 -22.58 -18.11 -27.91
CA ASN A 25 -23.14 -18.73 -29.11
C ASN A 25 -23.46 -17.73 -30.22
N VAL A 26 -23.44 -16.43 -29.93
CA VAL A 26 -23.64 -15.40 -30.97
C VAL A 26 -22.32 -15.03 -31.66
N PRO A 27 -22.35 -14.53 -32.91
CA PRO A 27 -21.15 -14.10 -33.62
C PRO A 27 -20.34 -13.04 -32.84
N ALA A 28 -19.02 -13.21 -32.80
CA ALA A 28 -18.12 -12.42 -31.94
C ALA A 28 -17.97 -10.95 -32.36
N THR A 29 -18.20 -10.63 -33.64
CA THR A 29 -18.04 -9.27 -34.19
C THR A 29 -19.31 -8.44 -34.08
N SER A 30 -20.44 -9.02 -34.46
CA SER A 30 -21.76 -8.37 -34.42
C SER A 30 -22.86 -9.42 -34.56
N PHE A 31 -23.97 -9.27 -33.85
CA PHE A 31 -25.10 -10.20 -33.89
C PHE A 31 -26.43 -9.47 -33.94
N THR A 32 -27.45 -10.15 -34.43
CA THR A 32 -28.81 -9.64 -34.52
C THR A 32 -29.66 -10.12 -33.33
N LYS A 33 -30.84 -9.52 -33.18
CA LYS A 33 -31.81 -9.96 -32.17
C LYS A 33 -32.24 -11.42 -32.38
N THR A 34 -32.34 -11.86 -33.63
CA THR A 34 -32.69 -13.26 -33.97
C THR A 34 -31.56 -14.20 -33.61
N ASP A 35 -30.30 -13.85 -33.89
CA ASP A 35 -29.15 -14.69 -33.52
C ASP A 35 -29.09 -14.92 -31.99
N PHE A 36 -29.40 -13.88 -31.21
CA PHE A 36 -29.45 -14.00 -29.75
C PHE A 36 -30.69 -14.75 -29.25
N ALA A 37 -31.83 -14.63 -29.95
CA ALA A 37 -33.03 -15.41 -29.65
C ALA A 37 -32.77 -16.91 -29.82
N ASP A 38 -32.15 -17.28 -30.94
CA ASP A 38 -31.80 -18.66 -31.26
C ASP A 38 -30.77 -19.20 -30.25
N ALA A 39 -29.76 -18.40 -29.90
CA ALA A 39 -28.79 -18.77 -28.87
C ALA A 39 -29.42 -18.99 -27.48
N LEU A 40 -30.48 -18.26 -27.12
CA LEU A 40 -31.22 -18.51 -25.87
C LEU A 40 -32.02 -19.81 -25.94
N VAL A 41 -32.64 -20.11 -27.08
CA VAL A 41 -33.37 -21.36 -27.31
C VAL A 41 -32.41 -22.56 -27.22
N ASP A 42 -31.21 -22.44 -27.77
CA ASP A 42 -30.16 -23.47 -27.69
C ASP A 42 -29.70 -23.76 -26.26
N GLN A 43 -29.82 -22.79 -25.35
CA GLN A 43 -29.56 -22.96 -23.92
C GLN A 43 -30.80 -23.47 -23.14
N GLY A 44 -31.84 -23.91 -23.84
CA GLY A 44 -33.07 -24.46 -23.25
C GLY A 44 -34.08 -23.41 -22.78
N VAL A 45 -33.87 -22.12 -23.10
CA VAL A 45 -34.82 -21.05 -22.77
C VAL A 45 -35.89 -20.97 -23.86
N VAL A 46 -36.96 -21.75 -23.71
CA VAL A 46 -38.09 -21.80 -24.68
C VAL A 46 -38.70 -20.42 -24.94
N ALA A 47 -38.67 -19.53 -23.95
CA ALA A 47 -39.11 -18.15 -24.09
C ALA A 47 -38.24 -17.29 -25.02
N GLY A 48 -37.09 -17.79 -25.48
CA GLY A 48 -36.28 -17.17 -26.54
C GLY A 48 -37.05 -16.99 -27.85
N GLN A 49 -38.13 -17.76 -28.08
CA GLN A 49 -39.02 -17.59 -29.23
C GLN A 49 -39.94 -16.35 -29.11
N ASP A 50 -40.12 -15.81 -27.90
CA ASP A 50 -40.89 -14.58 -27.67
C ASP A 50 -39.98 -13.36 -27.90
N GLY A 51 -40.20 -12.68 -29.03
CA GLY A 51 -39.43 -11.48 -29.39
C GLY A 51 -39.47 -10.36 -28.34
N ASP A 52 -40.54 -10.25 -27.53
CA ASP A 52 -40.60 -9.26 -26.45
C ASP A 52 -39.80 -9.69 -25.22
N PHE A 53 -39.70 -10.99 -24.96
CA PHE A 53 -38.82 -11.53 -23.92
C PHE A 53 -37.36 -11.24 -24.28
N VAL A 54 -36.93 -11.61 -25.49
CA VAL A 54 -35.57 -11.39 -25.98
C VAL A 54 -35.20 -9.90 -25.91
N ARG A 55 -36.11 -9.01 -26.31
CA ARG A 55 -35.90 -7.55 -26.21
C ARG A 55 -35.58 -7.11 -24.77
N ARG A 56 -36.29 -7.62 -23.77
CA ARG A 56 -36.06 -7.27 -22.36
C ARG A 56 -34.76 -7.83 -21.83
N VAL A 57 -34.38 -9.05 -22.24
CA VAL A 57 -33.08 -9.64 -21.90
C VAL A 57 -31.94 -8.81 -22.48
N MET A 58 -32.01 -8.43 -23.76
CA MET A 58 -31.01 -7.57 -24.40
C MET A 58 -30.95 -6.18 -23.75
N GLN A 59 -32.10 -5.62 -23.37
CA GLN A 59 -32.12 -4.34 -22.63
C GLN A 59 -31.46 -4.47 -21.24
N HIS A 60 -31.66 -5.59 -20.55
CA HIS A 60 -30.99 -5.87 -19.28
C HIS A 60 -29.46 -6.00 -19.47
N LEU A 61 -29.01 -6.73 -20.48
CA LEU A 61 -27.59 -6.88 -20.81
C LEU A 61 -26.95 -5.54 -21.22
N LYS A 62 -27.70 -4.68 -21.94
CA LYS A 62 -27.28 -3.33 -22.27
C LYS A 62 -27.13 -2.46 -21.01
N GLN A 63 -28.09 -2.49 -20.09
CA GLN A 63 -28.01 -1.78 -18.81
C GLN A 63 -26.86 -2.30 -17.93
N ALA A 64 -26.54 -3.58 -18.00
CA ALA A 64 -25.39 -4.18 -17.33
C ALA A 64 -24.05 -3.83 -18.00
N GLY A 65 -24.07 -3.20 -19.18
CA GLY A 65 -22.89 -2.80 -19.94
C GLY A 65 -22.21 -3.94 -20.70
N TRP A 66 -22.88 -5.07 -20.93
CA TRP A 66 -22.29 -6.25 -21.58
C TRP A 66 -22.37 -6.19 -23.11
N ILE A 67 -23.42 -5.58 -23.63
CA ILE A 67 -23.67 -5.41 -25.05
C ILE A 67 -24.05 -3.97 -25.36
N ASP A 68 -23.79 -3.51 -26.57
CA ASP A 68 -24.28 -2.23 -27.07
C ASP A 68 -24.85 -2.37 -28.48
N PHE A 69 -25.68 -1.41 -28.87
CA PHE A 69 -26.35 -1.37 -30.16
C PHE A 69 -25.71 -0.30 -31.04
N ASP A 70 -25.17 -0.71 -32.19
CA ASP A 70 -24.69 0.22 -33.20
C ASP A 70 -25.86 0.61 -34.13
N GLY A 71 -26.29 1.86 -34.02
CA GLY A 71 -27.38 2.42 -34.84
C GLY A 71 -27.02 2.58 -36.33
N THR A 72 -25.73 2.59 -36.68
CA THR A 72 -25.29 2.70 -38.09
C THR A 72 -25.29 1.35 -38.79
N ALA A 73 -24.79 0.31 -38.12
CA ALA A 73 -24.78 -1.07 -38.63
C ALA A 73 -26.08 -1.85 -38.36
N GLN A 74 -27.00 -1.30 -37.56
CA GLN A 74 -28.24 -1.96 -37.10
C GLN A 74 -27.98 -3.32 -36.44
N SER A 75 -26.86 -3.43 -35.71
CA SER A 75 -26.40 -4.68 -35.11
C SER A 75 -25.98 -4.48 -33.65
N TRP A 76 -26.05 -5.57 -32.89
CA TRP A 76 -25.57 -5.62 -31.52
C TRP A 76 -24.14 -6.12 -31.49
N HIS A 77 -23.35 -5.63 -30.55
CA HIS A 77 -21.99 -6.11 -30.34
C HIS A 77 -21.68 -6.23 -28.84
N LEU A 78 -20.72 -7.09 -28.52
CA LEU A 78 -20.21 -7.21 -27.17
C LEU A 78 -19.30 -6.02 -26.86
N THR A 79 -19.49 -5.39 -25.70
CA THR A 79 -18.57 -4.35 -25.23
C THR A 79 -17.26 -4.98 -24.77
N SER A 80 -16.19 -4.19 -24.64
CA SER A 80 -14.93 -4.67 -24.04
C SER A 80 -15.13 -5.27 -22.64
N PHE A 81 -16.12 -4.76 -21.89
CA PHE A 81 -16.49 -5.31 -20.58
C PHE A 81 -17.23 -6.65 -20.69
N GLY A 82 -18.15 -6.80 -21.65
CA GLY A 82 -18.82 -8.07 -21.94
C GLY A 82 -17.85 -9.16 -22.39
N GLN A 83 -16.87 -8.80 -23.23
CA GLN A 83 -15.82 -9.72 -23.70
C GLN A 83 -14.91 -10.23 -22.58
N LEU A 84 -14.64 -9.40 -21.55
CA LEU A 84 -13.87 -9.83 -20.37
C LEU A 84 -14.62 -10.79 -19.46
N ARG A 85 -15.96 -10.79 -19.51
CA ARG A 85 -16.80 -11.68 -18.70
C ARG A 85 -17.14 -13.00 -19.39
N LEU A 86 -17.08 -13.05 -20.71
CA LEU A 86 -17.20 -14.30 -21.45
C LEU A 86 -15.97 -15.19 -21.17
N PRO A 87 -16.15 -16.49 -20.91
CA PRO A 87 -15.06 -17.44 -20.94
C PRO A 87 -14.33 -17.32 -22.28
N GLN A 88 -13.11 -16.80 -22.28
CA GLN A 88 -12.36 -16.65 -23.51
C GLN A 88 -12.17 -18.05 -24.12
N LYS A 89 -12.62 -18.23 -25.38
CA LYS A 89 -12.23 -19.37 -26.22
C LYS A 89 -10.70 -19.44 -26.22
N THR A 90 -10.17 -20.33 -25.40
CA THR A 90 -8.76 -20.64 -25.39
C THR A 90 -8.42 -21.27 -26.73
N ILE A 91 -7.25 -20.91 -27.26
CA ILE A 91 -6.63 -21.49 -28.46
C ILE A 91 -6.81 -23.02 -28.41
N PRO A 92 -7.22 -23.71 -29.51
CA PRO A 92 -7.42 -25.14 -29.49
C PRO A 92 -6.13 -25.82 -29.02
N LEU A 93 -6.16 -26.33 -27.79
CA LEU A 93 -5.15 -27.20 -27.26
C LEU A 93 -5.20 -28.49 -28.08
N ILE A 94 -4.13 -28.75 -28.83
CA ILE A 94 -3.75 -30.07 -29.33
C ILE A 94 -4.13 -31.10 -28.24
N PRO A 95 -4.78 -32.24 -28.57
CA PRO A 95 -5.24 -33.19 -27.57
C PRO A 95 -4.09 -33.50 -26.61
N ALA A 96 -4.28 -33.09 -25.36
CA ALA A 96 -3.29 -33.31 -24.32
C ALA A 96 -3.10 -34.83 -24.20
N PRO A 97 -1.88 -35.36 -24.39
CA PRO A 97 -1.57 -36.67 -23.83
C PRO A 97 -1.92 -36.63 -22.33
N PRO A 98 -2.31 -37.78 -21.73
CA PRO A 98 -2.77 -37.86 -20.35
C PRO A 98 -1.84 -37.04 -19.45
N SER A 99 -2.45 -36.12 -18.70
CA SER A 99 -1.80 -35.06 -17.94
C SER A 99 -0.66 -35.56 -17.05
N THR A 100 0.53 -35.66 -17.61
CA THR A 100 1.75 -35.27 -16.93
C THR A 100 1.75 -33.75 -16.87
N PHE A 101 1.93 -33.19 -15.67
CA PHE A 101 2.11 -31.77 -15.46
C PHE A 101 3.14 -31.23 -16.47
N ALA A 102 2.67 -30.55 -17.51
CA ALA A 102 3.53 -29.97 -18.52
C ALA A 102 4.24 -28.78 -17.88
N THR A 103 5.44 -29.04 -17.39
CA THR A 103 6.47 -28.04 -17.20
C THR A 103 6.67 -27.34 -18.53
N ILE A 104 6.64 -26.02 -18.48
CA ILE A 104 7.33 -25.23 -19.49
C ILE A 104 8.82 -25.54 -19.24
N GLN A 105 9.36 -26.55 -19.92
CA GLN A 105 10.80 -26.76 -19.95
C GLN A 105 11.38 -25.55 -20.70
N PRO A 106 12.22 -24.72 -20.07
CA PRO A 106 12.84 -23.59 -20.76
C PRO A 106 13.72 -24.12 -21.89
N ALA A 107 13.21 -23.95 -23.12
CA ALA A 107 13.86 -24.38 -24.36
C ALA A 107 15.18 -23.64 -24.58
N ASN A 108 15.33 -22.43 -24.02
CA ASN A 108 16.50 -21.60 -24.15
C ASN A 108 17.29 -21.50 -22.84
N ARG A 109 18.64 -21.49 -22.94
CA ARG A 109 19.52 -21.23 -21.80
C ARG A 109 19.18 -19.90 -21.12
N LEU A 110 18.80 -18.89 -21.91
CA LEU A 110 18.42 -17.57 -21.42
C LEU A 110 17.20 -17.61 -20.48
N ASP A 111 16.21 -18.46 -20.76
CA ASP A 111 15.02 -18.61 -19.91
C ASP A 111 15.36 -19.31 -18.58
N ARG A 112 16.30 -20.27 -18.59
CA ARG A 112 16.83 -20.88 -17.35
C ARG A 112 17.56 -19.86 -16.49
N TRP A 113 18.39 -19.03 -17.10
CA TRP A 113 19.12 -17.97 -16.40
C TRP A 113 18.17 -16.91 -15.85
N ALA A 114 17.15 -16.52 -16.61
CA ALA A 114 16.12 -15.57 -16.17
C ALA A 114 15.28 -16.15 -15.01
N GLU A 115 14.92 -17.42 -15.06
CA GLU A 115 14.18 -18.08 -13.97
C GLU A 115 15.06 -18.24 -12.72
N HIS A 116 16.32 -18.63 -12.87
CA HIS A 116 17.27 -18.69 -11.74
C HIS A 116 17.49 -17.30 -11.14
N GLY A 117 17.65 -16.27 -11.97
CA GLY A 117 17.78 -14.88 -11.54
C GLY A 117 16.55 -14.39 -10.76
N ARG A 118 15.34 -14.68 -11.24
CA ARG A 118 14.10 -14.35 -10.53
C ARG A 118 13.99 -15.09 -9.21
N LEU A 119 14.31 -16.39 -9.18
CA LEU A 119 14.30 -17.19 -7.96
C LEU A 119 15.29 -16.65 -6.93
N SER A 120 16.52 -16.36 -7.34
CA SER A 120 17.54 -15.75 -6.47
C SER A 120 17.11 -14.38 -5.97
N LEU A 121 16.57 -13.51 -6.84
CA LEU A 121 16.06 -12.19 -6.43
C LEU A 121 14.91 -12.32 -5.42
N SER A 122 13.98 -13.25 -5.65
CA SER A 122 12.87 -13.49 -4.73
C SER A 122 13.32 -14.08 -3.40
N ALA A 123 14.35 -14.94 -3.40
CA ALA A 123 14.95 -15.48 -2.19
C ALA A 123 15.68 -14.40 -1.39
N VAL A 124 16.44 -13.52 -2.07
CA VAL A 124 17.07 -12.36 -1.44
C VAL A 124 16.01 -11.44 -0.85
N ALA A 125 14.94 -11.12 -1.59
CA ALA A 125 13.85 -10.28 -1.10
C ALA A 125 13.17 -10.89 0.15
N CYS A 126 12.90 -12.20 0.15
CA CYS A 126 12.35 -12.89 1.32
C CYS A 126 13.31 -12.88 2.51
N LEU A 127 14.62 -13.08 2.27
CA LEU A 127 15.63 -13.03 3.32
C LEU A 127 15.74 -11.62 3.91
N THR A 128 15.75 -10.59 3.07
CA THR A 128 15.77 -9.19 3.51
C THR A 128 14.53 -8.85 4.33
N LEU A 129 13.33 -9.30 3.90
CA LEU A 129 12.10 -9.12 4.68
C LEU A 129 12.17 -9.82 6.04
N LEU A 130 12.67 -11.06 6.08
CA LEU A 130 12.85 -11.78 7.35
C LEU A 130 13.83 -11.07 8.29
N ILE A 131 14.98 -10.64 7.77
CA ILE A 131 15.99 -9.92 8.57
C ILE A 131 15.42 -8.60 9.08
N ALA A 132 14.69 -7.86 8.25
CA ALA A 132 14.05 -6.61 8.65
C ALA A 132 13.03 -6.83 9.77
N LEU A 133 12.19 -7.87 9.65
CA LEU A 133 11.13 -8.17 10.63
C LEU A 133 11.72 -8.63 11.96
N VAL A 134 12.74 -9.51 11.91
CA VAL A 134 13.52 -9.91 13.09
C VAL A 134 14.20 -8.70 13.74
N GLY A 135 14.78 -7.80 12.94
CA GLY A 135 15.43 -6.58 13.44
C GLY A 135 14.46 -5.64 14.14
N LEU A 136 13.27 -5.42 13.56
CA LEU A 136 12.20 -4.63 14.17
C LEU A 136 11.79 -5.24 15.52
N ASN A 137 11.39 -6.49 15.52
CA ASN A 137 10.92 -7.16 16.74
C ASN A 137 12.02 -7.30 17.81
N ALA A 138 13.29 -7.49 17.41
CA ALA A 138 14.44 -7.44 18.31
C ALA A 138 14.60 -6.05 18.95
N SER A 139 14.44 -4.98 18.17
CA SER A 139 14.47 -3.61 18.69
C SER A 139 13.36 -3.36 19.71
N PHE A 140 12.17 -3.92 19.50
CA PHE A 140 11.08 -3.82 20.47
C PHE A 140 11.35 -4.59 21.75
N ALA A 141 11.79 -5.84 21.62
CA ALA A 141 12.15 -6.69 22.75
C ALA A 141 13.29 -6.08 23.58
N TRP A 142 14.22 -5.38 22.90
CA TRP A 142 15.29 -4.62 23.53
C TRP A 142 14.76 -3.45 24.37
N GLU A 143 13.80 -2.67 23.86
CA GLU A 143 13.19 -1.58 24.62
C GLU A 143 12.34 -2.10 25.80
N LEU A 144 11.69 -3.25 25.65
CA LEU A 144 10.82 -3.84 26.67
C LEU A 144 11.59 -4.37 27.90
N GLY A 145 12.82 -4.81 27.71
CA GLY A 145 13.66 -5.39 28.78
C GLY A 145 14.55 -4.38 29.52
N ARG A 146 14.32 -3.08 29.35
CA ARG A 146 15.20 -1.99 29.83
C ARG A 146 15.47 -1.99 31.35
N GLU A 147 14.64 -2.65 32.14
CA GLU A 147 14.77 -2.72 33.60
C GLU A 147 15.97 -3.56 34.07
N ALA A 148 16.40 -4.56 33.31
CA ALA A 148 17.59 -5.35 33.64
C ALA A 148 18.20 -6.02 32.40
N ALA A 149 19.53 -5.91 32.25
CA ALA A 149 20.27 -6.40 31.09
C ALA A 149 20.07 -7.90 30.80
N GLN A 150 19.87 -8.72 31.83
CA GLN A 150 19.59 -10.15 31.67
C GLN A 150 18.22 -10.40 31.01
N PHE A 151 17.19 -9.65 31.38
CA PHE A 151 15.87 -9.75 30.76
C PHE A 151 15.88 -9.20 29.34
N GLN A 152 16.59 -8.11 29.10
CA GLN A 152 16.74 -7.51 27.77
C GLN A 152 17.29 -8.51 26.75
N ILE A 153 18.38 -9.20 27.08
CA ILE A 153 18.97 -10.23 26.21
C ILE A 153 18.00 -11.39 26.03
N LEU A 154 17.35 -11.86 27.10
CA LEU A 154 16.47 -13.02 27.07
C LEU A 154 15.20 -12.77 26.24
N PHE A 155 14.57 -11.60 26.39
CA PHE A 155 13.42 -11.20 25.56
C PHE A 155 13.82 -11.03 24.10
N THR A 156 14.95 -10.37 23.82
CA THR A 156 15.45 -10.17 22.46
C THR A 156 15.69 -11.51 21.76
N MET A 157 16.44 -12.40 22.40
CA MET A 157 16.72 -13.75 21.88
C MET A 157 15.44 -14.58 21.71
N GLY A 158 14.51 -14.50 22.67
CA GLY A 158 13.22 -15.20 22.61
C GLY A 158 12.36 -14.75 21.43
N VAL A 159 12.25 -13.43 21.21
CA VAL A 159 11.47 -12.86 20.11
C VAL A 159 12.10 -13.16 18.75
N MET A 160 13.42 -13.01 18.62
CA MET A 160 14.14 -13.39 17.38
C MET A 160 13.97 -14.88 17.06
N ALA A 161 14.01 -15.74 18.09
CA ALA A 161 13.79 -17.17 17.91
C ALA A 161 12.36 -17.45 17.43
N LEU A 162 11.35 -16.79 18.01
CA LEU A 162 9.96 -16.90 17.56
C LEU A 162 9.79 -16.45 16.11
N ASP A 163 10.46 -15.37 15.70
CA ASP A 163 10.41 -14.87 14.32
C ASP A 163 11.02 -15.82 13.31
N MET A 164 12.10 -16.51 13.67
CA MET A 164 12.72 -17.55 12.84
C MET A 164 11.93 -18.86 12.83
N MET A 165 11.30 -19.22 13.95
CA MET A 165 10.54 -20.47 14.10
C MET A 165 9.28 -20.49 13.24
N ARG A 166 8.55 -19.38 13.14
CA ARG A 166 7.28 -19.29 12.40
C ARG A 166 7.37 -19.66 10.91
N PRO A 167 8.24 -19.03 10.09
CA PRO A 167 8.43 -19.45 8.70
C PRO A 167 8.98 -20.89 8.62
N GLY A 168 9.80 -21.31 9.59
CA GLY A 168 10.26 -22.70 9.74
C GLY A 168 9.10 -23.70 9.84
N PHE A 169 8.14 -23.44 10.73
CA PHE A 169 6.96 -24.27 10.91
C PHE A 169 6.05 -24.30 9.67
N VAL A 170 5.90 -23.17 8.95
CA VAL A 170 5.15 -23.15 7.69
C VAL A 170 5.83 -23.99 6.61
N MET A 171 7.16 -23.88 6.49
CA MET A 171 7.94 -24.71 5.56
C MET A 171 7.81 -26.19 5.88
N ILE A 172 7.97 -26.58 7.15
CA ILE A 172 7.81 -27.97 7.62
C ILE A 172 6.36 -28.45 7.36
N GLY A 173 5.38 -27.60 7.63
CA GLY A 173 3.97 -27.89 7.42
C GLY A 173 3.63 -28.24 5.96
N PHE A 174 4.03 -27.39 5.01
CA PHE A 174 3.83 -27.68 3.59
C PHE A 174 4.64 -28.88 3.10
N TYR A 175 5.86 -29.06 3.61
CA TYR A 175 6.68 -30.22 3.27
C TYR A 175 6.05 -31.54 3.72
N LEU A 176 5.54 -31.62 4.96
CA LEU A 176 4.89 -32.80 5.51
C LEU A 176 3.56 -33.10 4.80
N ASN A 177 2.77 -32.07 4.49
CA ASN A 177 1.54 -32.20 3.70
C ASN A 177 1.85 -32.74 2.29
N GLY A 178 2.91 -32.26 1.65
CA GLY A 178 3.37 -32.76 0.34
C GLY A 178 3.89 -34.20 0.35
N ARG A 179 4.13 -34.79 1.53
CA ARG A 179 4.51 -36.20 1.74
C ARG A 179 3.35 -37.08 2.25
N GLY A 180 2.12 -36.55 2.28
CA GLY A 180 0.94 -37.28 2.77
C GLY A 180 0.85 -37.39 4.29
N ARG A 181 1.72 -36.72 5.05
CA ARG A 181 1.68 -36.68 6.53
C ARG A 181 0.84 -35.50 7.01
N PHE A 182 -0.45 -35.49 6.63
CA PHE A 182 -1.34 -34.36 6.82
C PHE A 182 -1.54 -33.95 8.29
N ALA A 183 -1.60 -34.91 9.22
CA ALA A 183 -1.79 -34.61 10.64
C ALA A 183 -0.60 -33.80 11.21
N LEU A 184 0.63 -34.27 10.99
CA LEU A 184 1.83 -33.57 11.45
C LEU A 184 2.04 -32.23 10.73
N GLY A 185 1.73 -32.16 9.44
CA GLY A 185 1.78 -30.91 8.68
C GLY A 185 0.76 -29.88 9.19
N SER A 186 -0.45 -30.32 9.55
CA SER A 186 -1.48 -29.45 10.13
C SER A 186 -1.10 -28.93 11.52
N ILE A 187 -0.45 -29.75 12.35
CA ILE A 187 0.06 -29.34 13.67
C ILE A 187 1.16 -28.27 13.51
N ALA A 188 2.09 -28.46 12.57
CA ALA A 188 3.13 -27.46 12.31
C ALA A 188 2.52 -26.13 11.83
N LEU A 189 1.54 -26.17 10.93
CA LEU A 189 0.84 -24.97 10.47
C LEU A 189 0.04 -24.30 11.58
N SER A 190 -0.65 -25.05 12.44
CA SER A 190 -1.39 -24.48 13.55
C SER A 190 -0.46 -23.79 14.56
N MET A 191 0.68 -24.39 14.89
CA MET A 191 1.72 -23.75 15.71
C MET A 191 2.20 -22.42 15.12
N ALA A 192 2.45 -22.37 13.81
CA ALA A 192 2.83 -21.12 13.14
C ALA A 192 1.76 -20.03 13.26
N LEU A 193 0.48 -20.41 13.10
CA LEU A 193 -0.65 -19.49 13.21
C LEU A 193 -0.87 -19.03 14.65
N PHE A 194 -0.70 -19.89 15.66
CA PHE A 194 -0.82 -19.51 17.07
C PHE A 194 0.25 -18.50 17.51
N LEU A 195 1.45 -18.58 16.92
CA LEU A 195 2.55 -17.67 17.22
C LEU A 195 2.47 -16.35 16.43
N SER A 196 1.64 -16.28 15.38
CA SER A 196 1.55 -15.12 14.49
C SER A 196 0.97 -13.85 15.14
N PRO A 197 -0.09 -13.90 15.97
CA PRO A 197 -0.66 -12.71 16.61
C PRO A 197 0.34 -11.92 17.46
N VAL A 198 1.22 -12.62 18.19
CA VAL A 198 2.22 -11.98 19.07
C VAL A 198 3.16 -11.10 18.27
N SER A 199 3.62 -11.59 17.11
CA SER A 199 4.53 -10.83 16.27
C SER A 199 3.84 -9.69 15.53
N VAL A 200 2.61 -9.91 15.04
CA VAL A 200 1.82 -8.83 14.43
C VAL A 200 1.62 -7.69 15.43
N LEU A 201 1.30 -8.00 16.70
CA LEU A 201 1.14 -6.99 17.75
C LEU A 201 2.46 -6.27 18.06
N SER A 202 3.59 -6.99 18.12
CA SER A 202 4.92 -6.40 18.30
C SER A 202 5.26 -5.43 17.15
N THR A 203 5.17 -5.89 15.90
CA THR A 203 5.47 -5.06 14.72
C THR A 203 4.52 -3.86 14.62
N THR A 204 3.23 -4.05 14.90
CA THR A 204 2.24 -2.96 14.92
C THR A 204 2.61 -1.91 15.97
N SER A 205 3.07 -2.32 17.15
CA SER A 205 3.43 -1.40 18.24
C SER A 205 4.63 -0.53 17.87
N ILE A 206 5.67 -1.10 17.24
CA ILE A 206 6.84 -0.35 16.76
C ILE A 206 6.46 0.63 15.67
N LEU A 207 5.69 0.14 14.68
CA LEU A 207 5.25 0.98 13.58
C LEU A 207 4.40 2.13 14.13
N SER A 208 3.47 1.85 15.03
CA SER A 208 2.63 2.86 15.67
C SER A 208 3.47 3.88 16.44
N ALA A 209 4.48 3.45 17.21
CA ALA A 209 5.37 4.37 17.91
C ALA A 209 6.14 5.28 16.94
N SER A 210 6.61 4.70 15.83
CA SER A 210 7.32 5.44 14.77
C SER A 210 6.42 6.45 14.06
N PHE A 211 5.17 6.08 13.78
CA PHE A 211 4.17 6.96 13.18
C PHE A 211 3.74 8.08 14.14
N LEU A 212 3.59 7.78 15.44
CA LEU A 212 3.29 8.79 16.46
C LEU A 212 4.44 9.79 16.61
N LEU A 213 5.69 9.30 16.70
CA LEU A 213 6.87 10.16 16.78
C LEU A 213 6.95 11.11 15.57
N GLY A 214 6.66 10.60 14.37
CA GLY A 214 6.67 11.45 13.19
C GLY A 214 5.49 12.43 13.10
N ALA A 215 4.35 12.12 13.70
CA ALA A 215 3.24 13.08 13.85
C ALA A 215 3.59 14.18 14.86
N GLU A 216 4.27 13.83 15.96
CA GLU A 216 4.81 14.79 16.93
C GLU A 216 5.83 15.72 16.24
N ILE A 217 6.75 15.16 15.46
CA ILE A 217 7.71 15.94 14.65
C ILE A 217 7.00 16.90 13.69
N ASN A 218 5.91 16.49 13.04
CA ASN A 218 5.13 17.38 12.16
C ASN A 218 4.50 18.54 12.94
N THR A 219 3.94 18.25 14.11
CA THR A 219 3.33 19.27 14.98
C THR A 219 4.39 20.26 15.48
N ASP A 220 5.56 19.75 15.85
CA ASP A 220 6.73 20.55 16.21
C ASP A 220 7.24 21.39 15.03
N ALA A 221 7.23 20.84 13.81
CA ALA A 221 7.61 21.58 12.61
C ALA A 221 6.65 22.74 12.31
N ASP A 222 5.34 22.53 12.49
CA ASP A 222 4.32 23.57 12.30
C ASP A 222 4.47 24.68 13.35
N THR A 223 4.63 24.34 14.62
CA THR A 223 4.86 25.34 15.69
C THR A 223 6.18 26.09 15.52
N ARG A 224 7.24 25.42 15.04
CA ARG A 224 8.51 26.08 14.67
C ARG A 224 8.34 27.04 13.49
N THR A 225 7.56 26.67 12.49
CA THR A 225 7.29 27.53 11.34
C THR A 225 6.54 28.79 11.78
N GLN A 226 5.53 28.65 12.63
CA GLN A 226 4.78 29.78 13.20
C GLN A 226 5.67 30.69 14.05
N THR A 227 6.55 30.12 14.88
CA THR A 227 7.48 30.91 15.70
C THR A 227 8.53 31.63 14.84
N LEU A 228 9.03 31.00 13.77
CA LEU A 228 9.92 31.65 12.81
C LEU A 228 9.23 32.82 12.09
N GLU A 229 7.97 32.67 11.69
CA GLU A 229 7.19 33.76 11.09
C GLU A 229 7.00 34.92 12.07
N ALA A 230 6.63 34.63 13.32
CA ALA A 230 6.50 35.64 14.37
C ALA A 230 7.82 36.40 14.62
N LEU A 231 8.95 35.68 14.70
CA LEU A 231 10.27 36.29 14.86
C LEU A 231 10.68 37.12 13.65
N ARG A 232 10.35 36.69 12.42
CA ARG A 232 10.60 37.48 11.20
C ARG A 232 9.84 38.80 11.21
N VAL A 233 8.57 38.78 11.62
CA VAL A 233 7.76 40.00 11.76
C VAL A 233 8.35 40.91 12.85
N GLN A 234 8.74 40.35 14.00
CA GLN A 234 9.38 41.10 15.08
C GLN A 234 10.69 41.76 14.61
N HIS A 235 11.54 41.02 13.89
CA HIS A 235 12.78 41.54 13.32
C HIS A 235 12.51 42.69 12.33
N GLN A 236 11.52 42.56 11.45
CA GLN A 236 11.14 43.63 10.52
C GLN A 236 10.67 44.89 11.26
N ASN A 237 9.87 44.73 12.32
CA ASN A 237 9.41 45.85 13.14
C ASN A 237 10.58 46.56 13.84
N LEU A 238 11.55 45.79 14.37
CA LEU A 238 12.75 46.36 14.99
C LEU A 238 13.63 47.09 13.97
N LEU A 239 13.79 46.56 12.75
CA LEU A 239 14.51 47.26 11.68
C LEU A 239 13.84 48.57 11.27
N GLN A 240 12.50 48.58 11.18
CA GLN A 240 11.76 49.81 10.90
C GLN A 240 11.93 50.84 12.02
N ARG A 241 11.88 50.39 13.28
CA ARG A 241 12.10 51.26 14.44
C ARG A 241 13.52 51.80 14.47
N ALA A 242 14.53 50.97 14.22
CA ALA A 242 15.92 51.40 14.12
C ALA A 242 16.11 52.46 13.01
N ALA A 243 15.45 52.28 11.85
CA ALA A 243 15.49 53.28 10.78
C ALA A 243 14.82 54.61 11.16
N GLN A 244 13.75 54.58 11.96
CA GLN A 244 13.11 55.78 12.50
C GLN A 244 14.01 56.49 13.52
N ASP A 245 14.60 55.74 14.45
CA ASP A 245 15.51 56.26 15.47
C ASP A 245 16.77 56.87 14.82
N GLU A 246 17.31 56.21 13.79
CA GLU A 246 18.44 56.72 13.00
C GLU A 246 18.07 58.02 12.27
N ALA A 247 16.90 58.07 11.64
CA ALA A 247 16.43 59.28 10.96
C ALA A 247 16.24 60.45 11.94
N ALA A 248 15.68 60.19 13.13
CA ALA A 248 15.52 61.17 14.19
C ALA A 248 16.87 61.69 14.71
N TRP A 249 17.82 60.77 14.97
CA TRP A 249 19.18 61.11 15.38
C TRP A 249 19.88 62.01 14.35
N ARG A 250 19.86 61.61 13.06
CA ARG A 250 20.46 62.39 11.97
C ARG A 250 19.81 63.77 11.85
N GLN A 251 18.49 63.84 11.92
CA GLN A 251 17.75 65.11 11.85
C GLN A 251 18.17 66.06 12.98
N GLU A 252 18.33 65.56 14.20
CA GLU A 252 18.75 66.38 15.33
C GLU A 252 20.21 66.87 15.17
N CYS A 253 21.12 66.00 14.74
CA CYS A 253 22.50 66.40 14.43
C CYS A 253 22.56 67.49 13.35
N THR A 254 21.68 67.47 12.34
CA THR A 254 21.64 68.53 11.32
C THR A 254 21.11 69.89 11.81
N ARG A 255 20.41 69.96 12.95
CA ARG A 255 19.74 71.18 13.44
C ARG A 255 20.59 72.13 14.29
N GLY A 256 21.83 71.77 14.62
CA GLY A 256 22.68 72.65 15.43
C GLY A 256 23.79 71.98 16.22
N GLY A 257 23.95 70.66 16.09
CA GLY A 257 25.06 69.88 16.66
C GLY A 257 24.57 68.65 17.42
N CYS A 258 25.37 67.57 17.38
CA CYS A 258 25.11 66.33 18.12
C CYS A 258 25.33 66.53 19.63
N GLY A 259 24.42 67.24 20.29
CA GLY A 259 24.41 67.43 21.74
C GLY A 259 23.75 66.27 22.48
N ARG A 260 23.40 66.48 23.76
CA ARG A 260 22.83 65.46 24.66
C ARG A 260 21.62 64.70 24.10
N ILE A 261 20.74 65.39 23.36
CA ILE A 261 19.54 64.77 22.75
C ILE A 261 19.95 63.79 21.62
N ALA A 262 20.97 64.14 20.84
CA ALA A 262 21.47 63.25 19.80
C ALA A 262 22.13 62.00 20.40
N GLU A 263 22.81 62.12 21.54
CA GLU A 263 23.39 60.98 22.27
C GLU A 263 22.31 60.04 22.84
N GLU A 264 21.21 60.58 23.36
CA GLU A 264 20.05 59.79 23.80
C GLU A 264 19.42 59.02 22.62
N LEU A 265 19.27 59.66 21.45
CA LEU A 265 18.74 59.03 20.23
C LEU A 265 19.71 58.00 19.63
N GLU A 266 21.01 58.26 19.68
CA GLU A 266 22.04 57.31 19.26
C GLU A 266 22.01 56.05 20.14
N THR A 267 21.88 56.24 21.45
CA THR A 267 21.76 55.11 22.40
C THR A 267 20.49 54.31 22.13
N ALA A 268 19.36 54.98 21.88
CA ALA A 268 18.11 54.31 21.52
C ALA A 268 18.24 53.50 20.21
N PHE A 269 18.87 54.07 19.18
CA PHE A 269 19.18 53.38 17.94
C PHE A 269 20.06 52.14 18.17
N GLN A 270 21.17 52.29 18.90
CA GLN A 270 22.08 51.18 19.19
C GLN A 270 21.39 50.04 19.97
N ASN A 271 20.53 50.38 20.93
CA ASN A 271 19.74 49.39 21.67
C ASN A 271 18.77 48.64 20.73
N THR A 272 18.04 49.36 19.86
CA THR A 272 17.13 48.74 18.89
C THR A 272 17.86 47.84 17.90
N VAL A 273 19.07 48.22 17.46
CA VAL A 273 19.91 47.39 16.59
C VAL A 273 20.40 46.14 17.32
N ALA A 274 20.82 46.24 18.58
CA ALA A 274 21.24 45.09 19.38
C ALA A 274 20.08 44.11 19.62
N GLU A 275 18.86 44.62 19.89
CA GLU A 275 17.65 43.80 19.98
C GLU A 275 17.34 43.10 18.65
N ALA A 276 17.46 43.80 17.51
CA ALA A 276 17.26 43.21 16.19
C ALA A 276 18.26 42.07 15.92
N GLN A 277 19.54 42.27 16.26
CA GLN A 277 20.56 41.23 16.16
C GLN A 277 20.26 40.02 17.04
N GLY A 278 19.81 40.24 18.28
CA GLY A 278 19.41 39.14 19.17
C GLY A 278 18.23 38.32 18.64
N VAL A 279 17.27 38.96 17.96
CA VAL A 279 16.17 38.25 17.27
C VAL A 279 16.71 37.48 16.04
N LEU A 280 17.63 38.06 15.28
CA LEU A 280 18.25 37.40 14.13
C LEU A 280 19.02 36.14 14.53
N ASP A 281 19.82 36.19 15.59
CA ASP A 281 20.55 35.02 16.12
C ASP A 281 19.59 33.90 16.54
N ARG A 282 18.43 34.28 17.09
CA ARG A 282 17.37 33.32 17.44
C ARG A 282 16.71 32.68 16.20
N ILE A 283 16.53 33.44 15.13
CA ILE A 283 16.07 32.91 13.84
C ILE A 283 17.10 31.94 13.25
N VAL A 284 18.38 32.30 13.24
CA VAL A 284 19.46 31.47 12.69
C VAL A 284 19.56 30.14 13.45
N SER A 285 19.61 30.19 14.79
CA SER A 285 19.70 28.98 15.62
C SER A 285 18.50 28.03 15.44
N LEU A 286 17.28 28.55 15.33
CA LEU A 286 16.10 27.74 15.03
C LEU A 286 16.12 27.14 13.62
N THR A 287 16.73 27.84 12.66
CA THR A 287 16.83 27.37 11.26
C THR A 287 17.88 26.28 11.12
N GLU A 288 19.04 26.41 11.78
CA GLU A 288 20.10 25.40 11.79
C GLU A 288 19.65 24.10 12.46
N ALA A 289 18.85 24.20 13.53
CA ALA A 289 18.28 23.03 14.21
C ALA A 289 17.26 22.23 13.37
N ALA A 290 16.76 22.79 12.27
CA ALA A 290 15.73 22.16 11.43
C ALA A 290 16.28 21.18 10.38
N GLN A 291 17.58 21.22 10.06
CA GLN A 291 18.15 20.51 8.91
C GLN A 291 18.45 19.01 9.12
N GLY A 292 18.05 18.41 10.24
CA GLY A 292 18.43 17.04 10.60
C GLY A 292 17.32 15.98 10.44
N ASN A 293 17.51 15.05 9.49
CA ASN A 293 16.95 13.67 9.36
C ASN A 293 15.44 13.40 9.50
N SER A 294 14.61 14.33 9.98
CA SER A 294 13.20 14.09 10.31
C SER A 294 12.23 14.39 9.16
N GLU A 295 12.68 15.07 8.11
CA GLU A 295 11.85 15.56 7.00
C GLU A 295 11.22 14.43 6.17
N LEU A 296 11.92 13.30 6.01
CA LEU A 296 11.43 12.17 5.22
C LEU A 296 10.28 11.44 5.92
N LEU A 297 10.41 11.21 7.24
CA LEU A 297 9.39 10.57 8.06
C LEU A 297 8.16 11.48 8.20
N ALA A 298 8.39 12.78 8.44
CA ALA A 298 7.41 13.85 8.44
C ALA A 298 6.59 13.90 7.13
N ARG A 299 7.28 13.91 5.97
CA ARG A 299 6.64 13.87 4.63
C ARG A 299 5.86 12.61 4.37
N MET A 300 6.35 11.47 4.82
CA MET A 300 5.65 10.19 4.65
C MET A 300 4.31 10.20 5.42
N ILE A 301 4.32 10.76 6.64
CA ILE A 301 3.14 10.83 7.51
C ILE A 301 2.10 11.82 6.98
N THR A 302 2.54 13.01 6.57
CA THR A 302 1.63 13.98 5.91
C THR A 302 1.02 13.41 4.63
N THR A 303 1.79 12.64 3.85
CA THR A 303 1.26 11.94 2.68
C THR A 303 0.20 10.91 3.07
N PHE A 304 0.44 10.10 4.10
CA PHE A 304 -0.56 9.12 4.56
C PHE A 304 -1.81 9.75 5.17
N GLU A 305 -1.66 10.87 5.86
CA GLU A 305 -2.78 11.66 6.36
C GLU A 305 -3.60 12.25 5.20
N SER A 306 -2.94 12.81 4.18
CA SER A 306 -3.61 13.33 2.98
C SER A 306 -4.39 12.26 2.20
N LEU A 307 -3.97 11.00 2.28
CA LEU A 307 -4.63 9.85 1.67
C LEU A 307 -5.77 9.27 2.54
N GLY A 308 -6.02 9.83 3.73
CA GLY A 308 -7.03 9.35 4.67
C GLY A 308 -6.70 7.99 5.32
N LEU A 309 -5.43 7.59 5.26
CA LEU A 309 -4.92 6.33 5.80
C LEU A 309 -4.43 6.46 7.25
N PHE A 310 -4.17 7.69 7.70
CA PHE A 310 -3.73 8.03 9.05
C PHE A 310 -4.49 9.28 9.53
N GLY A 311 -4.77 9.40 10.84
CA GLY A 311 -5.58 10.51 11.40
C GLY A 311 -6.33 10.14 12.69
N ALA A 312 -7.05 11.10 13.29
CA ALA A 312 -7.63 11.03 14.64
C ALA A 312 -8.47 9.77 14.96
N GLU A 313 -9.12 9.15 13.98
CA GLU A 313 -9.91 7.92 14.16
C GLU A 313 -9.23 6.64 13.62
N ARG A 314 -8.06 6.75 12.96
CA ARG A 314 -7.43 5.64 12.20
C ARG A 314 -5.96 5.41 12.52
N GLN A 315 -5.44 5.94 13.63
CA GLN A 315 -4.03 5.88 14.00
C GLN A 315 -3.44 4.46 14.02
N ILE A 316 -4.27 3.44 14.28
CA ILE A 316 -3.85 2.03 14.41
C ILE A 316 -3.94 1.27 13.08
N LEU A 317 -4.80 1.69 12.14
CA LEU A 317 -5.15 0.88 10.96
C LEU A 317 -3.99 0.73 9.98
N LEU A 318 -3.28 1.81 9.66
CA LEU A 318 -2.14 1.76 8.75
C LEU A 318 -0.95 0.97 9.33
N PRO A 319 -0.51 1.20 10.58
CA PRO A 319 0.52 0.36 11.22
C PRO A 319 0.13 -1.11 11.24
N LEU A 320 -1.13 -1.43 11.56
CA LEU A 320 -1.62 -2.80 11.60
C LEU A 320 -1.64 -3.44 10.21
N PHE A 321 -2.10 -2.73 9.19
CA PHE A 321 -2.12 -3.23 7.82
C PHE A 321 -0.71 -3.51 7.29
N LEU A 322 0.24 -2.61 7.55
CA LEU A 322 1.64 -2.78 7.19
C LEU A 322 2.26 -3.96 7.95
N ALA A 323 2.01 -4.08 9.25
CA ALA A 323 2.48 -5.20 10.06
C ALA A 323 1.94 -6.53 9.51
N ILE A 324 0.63 -6.65 9.28
CA ILE A 324 0.03 -7.87 8.71
C ILE A 324 0.63 -8.20 7.34
N SER A 325 0.83 -7.20 6.48
CA SER A 325 1.37 -7.40 5.13
C SER A 325 2.82 -7.91 5.17
N LEU A 326 3.65 -7.31 6.03
CA LEU A 326 5.04 -7.74 6.25
C LEU A 326 5.10 -9.15 6.84
N GLU A 327 4.26 -9.44 7.83
CA GLU A 327 4.15 -10.74 8.49
C GLU A 327 3.72 -11.84 7.52
N LEU A 328 2.70 -11.60 6.68
CA LEU A 328 2.28 -12.54 5.65
C LEU A 328 3.38 -12.81 4.63
N GLY A 329 4.09 -11.76 4.20
CA GLY A 329 5.22 -11.87 3.28
C GLY A 329 6.37 -12.71 3.85
N ALA A 330 6.75 -12.44 5.10
CA ALA A 330 7.81 -13.16 5.80
C ALA A 330 7.42 -14.61 6.13
N LEU A 331 6.16 -14.84 6.52
CA LEU A 331 5.65 -16.15 6.93
C LEU A 331 5.52 -17.13 5.75
N PHE A 332 4.96 -16.67 4.63
CA PHE A 332 4.68 -17.54 3.47
C PHE A 332 5.74 -17.47 2.38
N GLY A 333 6.50 -16.38 2.27
CA GLY A 333 7.52 -16.17 1.23
C GLY A 333 8.50 -17.35 1.09
N PRO A 334 9.22 -17.74 2.15
CA PRO A 334 10.17 -18.86 2.11
C PRO A 334 9.54 -20.19 1.67
N ALA A 335 8.33 -20.45 2.14
CA ALA A 335 7.64 -21.71 1.88
C ALA A 335 7.11 -21.81 0.43
N LEU A 336 6.68 -20.69 -0.14
CA LEU A 336 6.29 -20.59 -1.55
C LEU A 336 7.50 -20.76 -2.49
N LEU A 337 8.67 -20.23 -2.12
CA LEU A 337 9.91 -20.40 -2.88
C LEU A 337 10.39 -21.86 -2.90
N LEU A 338 10.31 -22.57 -1.77
CA LEU A 338 10.71 -23.97 -1.68
C LEU A 338 9.77 -24.93 -2.43
N ARG A 339 8.46 -24.68 -2.44
CA ARG A 339 7.49 -25.49 -3.20
C ARG A 339 7.81 -25.45 -4.70
N ARG A 340 8.20 -24.29 -5.21
CA ARG A 340 8.58 -24.13 -6.62
C ARG A 340 9.85 -24.91 -6.97
N ARG A 341 10.88 -24.84 -6.12
CA ARG A 341 12.15 -25.58 -6.31
C ARG A 341 12.00 -27.10 -6.22
N THR A 342 11.09 -27.60 -5.38
CA THR A 342 10.85 -29.04 -5.23
C THR A 342 10.00 -29.64 -6.36
N GLN A 343 9.19 -28.83 -7.04
CA GLN A 343 8.51 -29.24 -8.28
C GLN A 343 9.50 -29.42 -9.44
N GLU A 344 10.55 -28.59 -9.52
CA GLU A 344 11.61 -28.70 -10.54
C GLU A 344 12.46 -29.97 -10.37
N MET A 345 12.78 -30.39 -9.14
CA MET A 345 13.60 -31.59 -8.88
C MET A 345 12.86 -32.92 -9.00
N ARG A 346 11.51 -32.92 -9.05
CA ARG A 346 10.70 -34.15 -9.21
C ARG A 346 10.39 -34.50 -10.67
N GLN A 347 10.98 -33.78 -11.61
CA GLN A 347 10.88 -34.08 -13.03
C GLN A 347 12.11 -34.88 -13.43
N PRO A 348 11.96 -36.16 -13.83
CA PRO A 348 13.07 -36.98 -14.29
C PRO A 348 13.72 -36.44 -15.57
#